data_AF-A0A0S4XCR4-F1
#
_entry.id   AF-A0A0S4XCR4-F1
#
_cell.length_a   1.000
_cell.length_b   1.000
_cell.length_c   1.000
_cell.angle_alpha   90.00
_cell.angle_beta   90.00
_cell.angle_gamma   90.00
#
_symmetry.space_group_name_H-M   'P 1'
#
loop_
_entity.id
_entity.type
_entity.pdbx_description
1 polymer ?
#
loop_
_entity_poly.entity_id
_entity_poly.type
_entity_poly.pdbx_seq_one_letter_code
_entity_poly.pdbx_strand_id
1 'polypeptide(L)'
;MYKRQRYTVRGFDGENTLIGDRGWLVRNDLGWTLGNSGQELYVGADYGEVGGQSARVLIGQHLAGAVLGLRGGYKGLFWDVFIGTPLSKPEGFRTAHTTAGFNVSWSY
;
A
#
# COMPACT_ATOMS: atom_id res chain seq x y z
N MET A 1 12.63 -23.15 -12.55
CA MET A 1 11.38 -22.87 -11.82
C MET A 1 11.31 -21.34 -11.63
N TYR A 2 10.37 -20.64 -12.26
CA TYR A 2 10.24 -19.18 -12.11
C TYR A 2 9.47 -18.87 -10.81
N LYS A 3 10.02 -18.02 -9.94
CA LYS A 3 9.37 -17.60 -8.69
C LYS A 3 8.43 -16.42 -8.99
N ARG A 4 7.11 -16.63 -8.86
CA ARG A 4 6.13 -15.54 -8.99
C ARG A 4 6.29 -14.55 -7.85
N GLN A 5 6.22 -13.26 -8.17
CA GLN A 5 6.33 -12.18 -7.20
C GLN A 5 4.95 -11.56 -6.97
N ARG A 6 4.64 -11.27 -5.70
CA ARG A 6 3.37 -10.67 -5.26
C ARG A 6 3.67 -9.28 -4.73
N TYR A 7 3.04 -8.26 -5.31
CA TYR A 7 3.21 -6.87 -4.92
C TYR A 7 1.88 -6.25 -4.53
N THR A 8 1.84 -5.62 -3.35
CA THR A 8 0.67 -4.90 -2.84
C THR A 8 0.94 -3.40 -2.90
N VAL A 9 -0.03 -2.64 -3.40
CA VAL A 9 -0.01 -1.17 -3.45
C VAL A 9 -1.02 -0.67 -2.41
N ARG A 10 -0.61 0.24 -1.51
CA ARG A 10 -1.54 0.80 -0.51
C ARG A 10 -2.62 1.65 -1.21
N GLY A 11 -3.81 1.74 -0.61
CA GLY A 11 -4.99 2.35 -1.23
C GLY A 11 -5.92 1.37 -1.95
N PHE A 12 -5.54 0.09 -2.03
CA PHE A 12 -6.38 -1.01 -2.49
C PHE A 12 -6.74 -1.94 -1.33
N ASP A 13 -7.91 -2.57 -1.43
CA ASP A 13 -8.54 -3.46 -0.44
C ASP A 13 -7.81 -4.80 -0.19
N GLY A 14 -6.67 -5.05 -0.84
CA GLY A 14 -5.86 -6.26 -0.67
C GLY A 14 -6.38 -7.49 -1.42
N GLU A 15 -7.65 -7.51 -1.84
CA GLU A 15 -8.18 -8.45 -2.84
C GLU A 15 -7.51 -8.21 -4.20
N ASN A 16 -7.18 -6.94 -4.46
CA ASN A 16 -6.49 -6.47 -5.65
C ASN A 16 -4.97 -6.49 -5.45
N THR A 17 -4.30 -7.49 -6.02
CA THR A 17 -2.84 -7.66 -5.93
C THR A 17 -2.22 -7.92 -7.30
N LEU A 18 -1.03 -7.35 -7.55
CA LEU A 18 -0.28 -7.63 -8.76
C LEU A 18 0.56 -8.90 -8.59
N ILE A 19 0.41 -9.85 -9.53
CA ILE A 19 1.14 -11.12 -9.55
C ILE A 19 1.73 -11.33 -10.93
N GLY A 20 3.05 -11.40 -11.05
CA GLY A 20 3.71 -11.66 -12.33
C GLY A 20 5.02 -12.43 -12.18
N ASP A 21 5.64 -12.75 -13.32
CA ASP A 21 6.95 -13.42 -13.36
C ASP A 21 8.08 -12.47 -12.96
N ARG A 22 7.88 -11.16 -13.16
CA ARG A 22 8.74 -10.07 -12.72
C ARG A 22 7.89 -8.86 -12.36
N GLY A 23 8.41 -7.97 -11.53
CA GLY A 23 7.77 -6.70 -11.25
C GLY A 23 8.63 -5.78 -10.41
N TRP A 24 8.10 -4.60 -10.14
CA TRP A 24 8.71 -3.61 -9.26
C TRP A 24 7.62 -2.85 -8.50
N LEU A 25 8.01 -2.30 -7.35
CA LEU A 25 7.14 -1.54 -6.46
C LEU A 25 7.95 -0.38 -5.91
N VAL A 26 7.40 0.82 -6.03
CA VAL A 26 7.93 2.04 -5.42
C VAL A 26 6.90 2.54 -4.41
N ARG A 27 7.38 2.88 -3.22
CA ARG A 27 6.57 3.46 -2.13
C ARG A 27 7.27 4.69 -1.60
N ASN A 28 6.54 5.80 -1.52
CA ASN A 28 7.04 7.06 -0.98
C ASN A 28 6.08 7.53 0.11
N ASP A 29 6.63 7.92 1.26
CA ASP A 29 5.90 8.54 2.36
C ASP A 29 6.54 9.89 2.70
N LEU A 30 5.69 10.90 2.91
CA LEU A 30 6.07 12.20 3.46
C LEU A 30 5.39 12.36 4.81
N GLY A 31 6.17 12.57 5.86
CA GLY A 31 5.72 12.65 7.24
C GLY A 31 5.91 14.03 7.86
N TRP A 32 4.99 14.39 8.75
CA TRP A 32 5.04 15.58 9.61
C TRP A 32 4.93 15.17 11.07
N THR A 33 5.98 15.44 11.84
CA THR A 33 5.99 15.19 13.28
C THR A 33 5.08 16.19 14.00
N LEU A 34 4.20 15.67 14.87
CA LEU A 34 3.23 16.49 15.58
C LEU A 34 3.81 16.96 16.92
N GLY A 35 4.77 17.88 16.83
CA GLY A 35 5.54 18.37 17.97
C GLY A 35 6.28 17.25 18.70
N ASN A 36 6.28 17.29 20.03
CA ASN A 36 6.99 16.31 20.87
C ASN A 36 6.09 15.13 21.31
N SER A 37 4.96 14.92 20.65
CA SER A 37 3.95 13.93 21.05
C SER A 37 4.35 12.47 20.75
N GLY A 38 5.40 12.25 19.95
CA GLY A 38 5.72 10.93 19.40
C GLY A 38 4.78 10.48 18.28
N GLN A 39 3.95 11.39 17.76
CA GLN A 39 3.01 11.16 16.67
C GLN A 39 3.50 11.79 15.36
N GLU A 40 3.15 11.18 14.24
CA GLU A 40 3.48 11.63 12.89
C GLU A 40 2.28 11.44 11.95
N LEU A 41 1.85 12.54 11.34
CA LEU A 41 0.90 12.51 10.23
C LEU A 41 1.67 12.25 8.94
N TYR A 42 1.20 11.35 8.07
CA TYR A 42 1.87 11.08 6.80
C TYR A 42 0.91 10.99 5.63
N VAL A 43 1.41 11.36 4.46
CA VAL A 43 0.80 11.04 3.16
C VAL A 43 1.75 10.16 2.37
N GLY A 44 1.20 9.23 1.59
CA GLY A 44 2.01 8.30 0.82
C GLY A 44 1.44 8.07 -0.57
N ALA A 45 2.33 7.73 -1.49
CA ALA A 45 2.02 7.33 -2.85
C ALA A 45 2.80 6.06 -3.21
N ASP A 46 2.06 5.07 -3.68
CA ASP A 46 2.57 3.77 -4.07
C ASP A 46 2.27 3.53 -5.55
N TYR A 47 3.24 3.01 -6.29
CA TYR A 47 3.06 2.50 -7.65
C TYR A 47 3.75 1.17 -7.80
N GLY A 48 3.05 0.19 -8.37
CA GLY A 48 3.61 -1.12 -8.68
C GLY A 48 3.24 -1.54 -10.09
N GLU A 49 4.14 -2.31 -10.71
CA GLU A 49 3.91 -2.88 -12.04
C GLU A 49 4.51 -4.28 -12.13
N VAL A 50 3.81 -5.19 -12.81
CA VAL A 50 4.22 -6.57 -13.05
C VAL A 50 4.18 -6.88 -14.55
N GLY A 51 5.08 -7.76 -14.97
CA GLY A 51 5.19 -8.22 -16.34
C GLY A 51 5.60 -9.69 -16.42
N GLY A 52 5.72 -10.18 -17.65
CA GLY A 52 6.04 -11.58 -17.93
C GLY A 52 4.92 -12.31 -18.66
N GLN A 53 5.12 -13.59 -18.93
CA GLN A 53 4.15 -14.40 -19.68
C GLN A 53 2.86 -14.58 -18.88
N SER A 54 2.97 -14.75 -17.56
CA SER A 54 1.81 -14.83 -16.66
C SER A 54 1.05 -13.51 -16.54
N ALA A 55 1.71 -12.37 -16.79
CA ALA A 55 1.09 -11.05 -16.68
C ALA A 55 0.20 -10.69 -17.89
N ARG A 56 0.39 -11.34 -19.04
CA ARG A 56 -0.38 -11.07 -20.28
C ARG A 56 -1.86 -11.42 -20.18
N VAL A 57 -2.23 -12.28 -19.24
CA VAL A 57 -3.61 -12.75 -19.01
C VAL A 57 -4.26 -12.08 -17.80
N LEU A 58 -3.56 -11.15 -17.13
CA LEU A 58 -4.13 -10.41 -16.01
C LEU A 58 -5.05 -9.29 -16.51
N ILE A 59 -6.08 -9.02 -15.73
CA ILE A 59 -6.99 -7.88 -15.91
C ILE A 59 -6.22 -6.54 -15.80
N GLY A 60 -5.06 -6.55 -15.12
CA GLY A 60 -4.25 -5.36 -14.91
C GLY A 60 -2.80 -5.67 -14.58
N GLN A 61 -1.88 -4.83 -15.06
CA GLN A 61 -0.44 -4.99 -14.86
C GLN A 61 0.19 -3.90 -13.97
N HIS A 62 -0.52 -2.81 -13.72
CA HIS A 62 -0.06 -1.74 -12.84
C HIS A 62 -1.15 -1.36 -11.84
N LEU A 63 -0.74 -0.82 -10.70
CA LEU A 63 -1.61 -0.22 -9.70
C LEU A 63 -0.92 1.03 -9.14
N ALA A 64 -1.67 2.10 -8.96
CA ALA A 64 -1.21 3.29 -8.24
C ALA A 64 -2.22 3.65 -7.15
N GLY A 65 -1.74 3.98 -5.96
CA GLY A 65 -2.60 4.32 -4.83
C GLY A 65 -1.98 5.37 -3.93
N ALA A 66 -2.85 6.06 -3.20
CA ALA A 66 -2.49 7.05 -2.21
C ALA A 66 -2.94 6.62 -0.82
N VAL A 67 -2.23 7.10 0.20
CA VAL A 67 -2.61 6.94 1.60
C VAL A 67 -2.46 8.25 2.37
N LEU A 68 -3.31 8.41 3.37
CA LEU A 68 -3.18 9.37 4.46
C LEU A 68 -3.26 8.57 5.76
N GLY A 69 -2.29 8.74 6.63
CA GLY A 69 -2.26 8.02 7.89
C GLY A 69 -1.67 8.83 9.04
N LEU A 70 -1.88 8.31 10.23
CA LEU A 70 -1.37 8.83 11.48
C LEU A 70 -0.72 7.65 12.23
N ARG A 71 0.53 7.83 12.64
CA ARG A 71 1.28 6.80 13.34
C ARG A 71 2.03 7.37 14.53
N GLY A 72 2.35 6.51 15.49
CA GLY A 72 3.23 6.90 16.57
C GLY A 72 3.39 5.82 17.62
N GLY A 73 3.98 6.21 18.74
CA GLY A 73 4.20 5.27 19.83
C GLY A 73 4.37 5.93 21.19
N TYR A 74 4.06 5.17 22.23
CA TYR A 74 4.21 5.59 23.62
C TYR A 74 4.48 4.39 24.53
N LYS A 75 5.60 4.44 25.26
CA LYS A 75 5.99 3.43 26.28
C LYS A 75 5.86 1.96 25.80
N GLY A 76 6.38 1.65 24.62
CA GLY A 76 6.36 0.30 24.04
C GLY A 76 5.12 -0.03 23.23
N LEU A 77 4.05 0.79 23.29
CA LEU A 77 2.92 0.72 22.37
C LEU A 77 3.25 1.46 21.07
N PHE A 78 3.01 0.84 19.92
CA PHE A 78 3.09 1.47 18.61
C PHE A 78 1.79 1.26 17.85
N TRP A 79 1.38 2.27 17.09
CA TRP A 79 0.16 2.21 16.30
C TRP A 79 0.31 2.97 14.98
N ASP A 80 -0.49 2.56 14.00
CA ASP A 80 -0.65 3.18 12.69
C ASP A 80 -2.11 3.04 12.29
N VAL A 81 -2.76 4.13 11.92
CA VAL A 81 -4.10 4.12 11.33
C VAL A 81 -4.04 4.87 10.01
N PHE A 82 -4.67 4.34 8.97
CA PHE A 82 -4.61 4.95 7.66
C PHE A 82 -5.89 4.74 6.86
N ILE A 83 -6.13 5.68 5.96
CA ILE A 83 -7.06 5.55 4.85
C ILE A 83 -6.27 5.64 3.55
N GLY A 84 -6.77 5.01 2.51
CA GLY A 84 -6.17 5.05 1.19
C GLY A 84 -7.19 4.95 0.09
N THR A 85 -6.78 5.36 -1.10
CA THR A 85 -7.64 5.37 -2.28
C THR A 85 -6.84 4.95 -3.51
N PRO A 86 -7.44 4.20 -4.45
CA PRO A 86 -6.80 3.90 -5.72
C PRO A 86 -6.70 5.17 -6.57
N LEU A 87 -5.48 5.51 -7.02
CA LEU A 87 -5.23 6.63 -7.93
C LEU A 87 -5.31 6.23 -9.41
N SER A 88 -4.80 5.05 -9.74
CA SER A 88 -4.84 4.50 -11.10
C SER A 88 -4.99 2.99 -11.05
N LYS A 89 -5.90 2.47 -11.88
CA LYS A 89 -6.17 1.04 -12.02
C LYS A 89 -6.61 0.73 -13.46
N PRO A 90 -6.30 -0.49 -13.97
CA PRO A 90 -6.74 -0.93 -15.29
C PRO A 90 -8.28 -1.07 -15.39
N GLU A 91 -8.81 -0.88 -16.61
CA GLU A 91 -10.24 -1.05 -16.87
C GLU A 91 -10.71 -2.45 -16.46
N GLY A 92 -11.79 -2.53 -15.66
CA GLY A 92 -12.33 -3.79 -15.14
C GLY A 92 -11.92 -4.16 -13.72
N PHE A 93 -10.94 -3.48 -13.09
CA PHE A 93 -10.67 -3.64 -11.66
C PHE A 93 -11.82 -3.08 -10.82
N ARG A 94 -12.59 -3.96 -10.16
CA ARG A 94 -13.53 -3.56 -9.10
C ARG A 94 -12.73 -3.45 -7.80
N THR A 95 -12.63 -2.24 -7.27
CA THR A 95 -12.03 -2.00 -5.96
C THR A 95 -12.89 -0.96 -5.25
N ALA A 96 -12.92 -1.01 -3.92
CA ALA A 96 -13.55 0.01 -3.12
C ALA A 96 -12.93 1.39 -3.43
N HIS A 97 -13.75 2.45 -3.42
CA HIS A 97 -13.27 3.82 -3.63
C HIS A 97 -12.29 4.28 -2.53
N THR A 98 -12.36 3.64 -1.36
CA THR A 98 -11.52 3.92 -0.19
C THR A 98 -11.25 2.62 0.55
N THR A 99 -10.01 2.45 1.01
CA THR A 99 -9.58 1.40 1.95
C THR A 99 -9.20 2.05 3.27
N ALA A 100 -9.45 1.39 4.39
CA ALA A 100 -8.96 1.82 5.70
C ALA A 100 -8.26 0.65 6.38
N GLY A 101 -7.27 0.94 7.21
CA GLY A 101 -6.52 -0.06 7.94
C GLY A 101 -5.93 0.49 9.23
N PHE A 102 -5.57 -0.42 10.11
CA PHE A 102 -4.87 -0.10 11.34
C PHE A 102 -3.87 -1.20 11.69
N ASN A 103 -2.81 -0.82 12.39
CA ASN A 103 -1.86 -1.72 13.00
C ASN A 103 -1.61 -1.27 14.44
N VAL A 104 -1.51 -2.23 15.36
CA VAL A 104 -1.12 -1.99 16.74
C VAL A 104 -0.13 -3.07 17.14
N SER A 105 0.94 -2.67 17.81
CA SER A 105 1.94 -3.58 18.36
C SER A 105 2.43 -3.11 19.73
N TRP A 106 2.89 -4.06 20.54
CA TRP A 106 3.42 -3.80 21.87
C TRP A 106 4.74 -4.54 22.05
N SER A 107 5.77 -3.83 22.51
CA SER A 107 7.08 -4.38 22.85
C SER A 107 7.35 -4.20 24.34
N TYR A 108 7.81 -5.27 25.00
CA TYR A 108 8.14 -5.32 26.44
C TYR A 108 9.58 -5.76 26.68
#